data_AF-A0A966MLJ7-F1
#
_entry.id   AF-A0A966MLJ7-F1
#
_cell.length_a   1.000
_cell.length_b   1.000
_cell.length_c   1.000
_cell.angle_alpha   90.00
_cell.angle_beta   90.00
_cell.angle_gamma   90.00
#
_symmetry.space_group_name_H-M   'P 1'
#
loop_
_entity.id
_entity.type
_entity.pdbx_description
1 polymer ?
#
loop_
_entity_poly.entity_id
_entity_poly.type
_entity_poly.pdbx_seq_one_letter_code
_entity_poly.pdbx_strand_id
1 'polypeptide(L)'
;MKLLFRISAVIILSILLSKLSFADSYSGTAYNWNTGEYNNVDVEFNGSELEVYNWNTGEYEYHDIDSNNGDGSFETYNWQTGENSTIELD
;
A
#
# COMPACT_ATOMS: atom_id res chain seq x y z
N MET A 1 -18.85 -34.82 23.74
CA MET A 1 -17.52 -34.22 23.52
C MET A 1 -17.27 -33.78 22.07
N LYS A 2 -17.60 -34.58 21.04
CA LYS A 2 -17.31 -34.21 19.62
C LYS A 2 -18.02 -32.95 19.10
N LEU A 3 -19.24 -32.67 19.56
CA LEU A 3 -20.02 -31.50 19.12
C LEU A 3 -19.43 -30.18 19.64
N LEU A 4 -19.09 -30.13 20.93
CA LEU A 4 -18.45 -28.97 21.55
C LEU A 4 -17.11 -28.65 20.88
N PHE A 5 -16.30 -29.67 20.59
CA PHE A 5 -15.03 -29.50 19.88
C PHE A 5 -15.21 -28.89 18.49
N ARG A 6 -16.24 -29.32 17.73
CA ARG A 6 -16.56 -28.76 16.41
C ARG A 6 -16.96 -27.29 16.49
N ILE A 7 -17.79 -26.94 17.47
CA ILE A 7 -18.22 -25.55 17.68
C ILE A 7 -17.03 -24.67 18.05
N SER A 8 -16.17 -25.13 18.97
CA SER A 8 -14.95 -24.41 19.35
C SER A 8 -14.01 -24.22 18.15
N ALA A 9 -13.83 -25.24 17.31
CA ALA A 9 -13.00 -25.13 16.10
C ALA A 9 -13.53 -24.08 15.11
N VAL A 10 -14.84 -24.01 14.91
CA VAL A 10 -15.48 -22.99 14.05
C VAL A 10 -15.27 -21.59 14.62
N ILE A 11 -15.48 -21.40 15.92
CA ILE A 11 -15.28 -20.09 16.57
C ILE A 11 -13.83 -19.64 16.45
N ILE A 12 -12.86 -20.54 16.70
CA ILE A 12 -11.43 -20.22 16.57
C ILE A 12 -11.08 -19.85 15.13
N LEU A 13 -11.58 -20.61 14.15
CA LEU A 13 -11.34 -20.34 12.74
C LEU A 13 -11.93 -18.99 12.30
N SER A 14 -13.14 -18.65 12.74
CA SER A 14 -13.77 -17.34 12.46
C SER A 14 -12.99 -16.18 13.07
N ILE A 15 -12.47 -16.34 14.29
CA ILE A 15 -11.60 -15.34 14.93
C ILE A 15 -10.27 -15.21 14.17
N LEU A 16 -9.72 -16.31 13.65
CA LEU A 16 -8.50 -16.27 12.84
C LEU A 16 -8.73 -15.56 11.49
N LEU A 17 -9.83 -15.89 10.81
CA LEU A 17 -10.20 -15.32 9.51
C LEU A 17 -10.51 -13.82 9.58
N SER A 18 -11.14 -13.37 10.66
CA SER A 18 -11.40 -11.93 10.89
C SER A 18 -10.15 -11.10 11.13
N LYS A 19 -8.98 -11.73 11.32
CA LYS A 19 -7.69 -11.06 11.45
C LYS A 19 -6.84 -11.13 10.17
N LEU A 20 -7.31 -11.84 9.13
CA LEU A 20 -6.68 -11.76 7.83
C LEU A 20 -7.06 -10.43 7.19
N SER A 21 -6.17 -9.46 7.32
CA SER A 21 -6.14 -8.28 6.45
C SER A 21 -5.39 -8.68 5.20
N PHE A 22 -6.03 -8.61 4.04
CA PHE A 22 -5.33 -8.65 2.77
C PHE A 22 -4.89 -7.22 2.50
N ALA A 23 -3.57 -7.01 2.47
CA ALA A 23 -3.00 -5.81 1.91
C ALA A 23 -3.26 -5.84 0.40
N ASP A 24 -4.11 -4.95 -0.08
CA ASP A 24 -4.26 -4.75 -1.52
C ASP A 24 -3.02 -3.97 -2.00
N SER A 25 -2.15 -4.65 -2.74
CA SER A 25 -1.02 -4.04 -3.44
C SER A 25 -1.45 -3.66 -4.86
N TYR A 26 -1.19 -2.42 -5.24
CA TYR A 26 -1.48 -1.89 -6.57
C TYR A 26 -0.17 -1.64 -7.32
N SER A 27 -0.16 -1.80 -8.64
CA SER A 27 0.94 -1.35 -9.48
C SER A 27 0.64 0.04 -10.04
N GLY A 28 1.67 0.80 -10.40
CA GLY A 28 1.49 2.10 -11.01
C GLY A 28 2.79 2.74 -11.48
N THR A 29 2.70 4.03 -11.81
CA THR A 29 3.85 4.86 -12.21
C THR A 29 3.97 6.07 -11.29
N ALA A 30 5.17 6.33 -10.77
CA ALA A 30 5.52 7.53 -10.03
C ALA A 30 6.26 8.53 -10.92
N TYR A 31 5.82 9.78 -10.93
CA TYR A 31 6.50 10.93 -11.52
C TYR A 31 7.11 11.79 -10.43
N ASN A 32 8.44 11.86 -10.38
CA ASN A 32 9.17 12.67 -9.41
C ASN A 32 9.28 14.13 -9.90
N TRP A 33 8.77 15.07 -9.11
CA TRP A 33 8.71 16.49 -9.50
C TRP A 33 10.08 17.16 -9.42
N ASN A 34 10.98 16.63 -8.60
CA ASN A 34 12.32 17.16 -8.40
C ASN A 34 13.25 16.77 -9.55
N THR A 35 13.18 15.52 -10.01
CA THR A 35 14.05 15.01 -11.08
C THR A 35 13.41 15.07 -12.47
N GLY A 36 12.07 15.10 -12.56
CA GLY A 36 11.33 15.00 -13.81
C GLY A 36 11.33 13.59 -14.41
N GLU A 37 11.66 12.58 -13.61
CA GLU A 37 11.76 11.19 -14.05
C GLU A 37 10.52 10.38 -13.67
N TYR A 38 10.21 9.38 -14.50
CA TYR A 38 9.16 8.41 -14.26
C TYR A 38 9.76 7.08 -13.80
N ASN A 39 9.06 6.39 -12.92
CA ASN A 39 9.44 5.08 -12.42
C ASN A 39 8.21 4.19 -12.20
N ASN A 40 8.34 2.90 -12.45
CA ASN A 40 7.31 1.94 -12.08
C ASN A 40 7.38 1.69 -10.58
N VAL A 41 6.21 1.56 -9.96
CA VAL A 41 6.08 1.33 -8.52
C VAL A 41 5.02 0.29 -8.21
N ASP A 42 5.21 -0.45 -7.14
CA ASP A 42 4.12 -1.14 -6.45
C ASP A 42 3.80 -0.38 -5.16
N VAL A 43 2.52 -0.33 -4.80
CA VAL A 43 2.01 0.59 -3.79
C VAL A 43 1.06 -0.13 -2.86
N GLU A 44 1.26 0.03 -1.55
CA GLU A 44 0.36 -0.46 -0.52
C GLU A 44 -0.14 0.71 0.34
N PHE A 45 -1.44 0.76 0.58
CA PHE A 45 -2.04 1.79 1.43
C PHE A 45 -1.90 1.43 2.91
N ASN A 46 -1.21 2.28 3.67
CA ASN A 46 -1.07 2.17 5.11
C ASN A 46 -1.69 3.39 5.81
N GLY A 47 -3.03 3.45 5.80
CA GLY A 47 -3.76 4.57 6.38
C GLY A 47 -3.63 5.84 5.54
N SER A 48 -2.88 6.83 6.01
CA SER A 48 -2.60 8.09 5.28
C SER A 48 -1.26 8.09 4.55
N GLU A 49 -0.54 6.97 4.60
CA GLU A 49 0.77 6.78 3.98
C GLU A 49 0.67 5.72 2.87
N LEU A 50 1.56 5.81 1.90
CA LEU A 50 1.82 4.79 0.91
C LEU A 50 3.19 4.17 1.18
N GLU A 51 3.23 2.85 1.27
CA GLU A 51 4.47 2.11 1.12
C GLU A 51 4.69 1.87 -0.37
N VAL A 52 5.77 2.42 -0.91
CA VAL A 52 6.07 2.48 -2.35
C VAL A 52 7.30 1.64 -2.62
N TYR A 53 7.17 0.56 -3.38
CA TYR A 53 8.31 -0.19 -3.89
C TYR A 53 8.80 0.41 -5.21
N ASN A 54 10.01 0.95 -5.21
CA ASN A 54 10.62 1.60 -6.36
C ASN A 54 11.35 0.57 -7.22
N TRP A 55 10.88 0.31 -8.44
CA TRP A 55 11.48 -0.71 -9.32
C TRP A 55 12.86 -0.33 -9.87
N ASN A 56 13.19 0.96 -9.95
CA ASN A 56 14.51 1.43 -10.38
C ASN A 56 15.59 1.21 -9.31
N THR A 57 15.26 1.45 -8.04
CA THR A 57 16.22 1.31 -6.92
C THR A 57 16.16 -0.08 -6.27
N GLY A 58 15.01 -0.75 -6.34
CA GLY A 58 14.75 -2.01 -5.64
C GLY A 58 14.50 -1.83 -4.14
N GLU A 59 14.13 -0.63 -3.70
CA GLU A 59 13.94 -0.27 -2.30
C GLU A 59 12.49 0.16 -2.01
N TYR A 60 12.09 0.02 -0.74
CA TYR A 60 10.82 0.53 -0.24
C TYR A 60 10.98 1.95 0.30
N GLU A 61 10.04 2.79 -0.09
CA GLU A 61 9.94 4.20 0.26
C GLU A 61 8.60 4.44 0.97
N TYR A 62 8.55 5.44 1.86
CA TYR A 62 7.32 5.82 2.56
C TYR A 62 6.93 7.22 2.15
N HIS A 63 5.71 7.32 1.66
CA HIS A 63 5.18 8.51 1.04
C HIS A 63 3.94 8.96 1.80
N ASP A 64 3.94 10.19 2.32
CA ASP A 64 2.70 10.79 2.82
C ASP A 64 1.80 11.12 1.63
N ILE A 65 0.50 10.90 1.80
CA ILE A 65 -0.50 11.33 0.82
C ILE A 65 -0.87 12.79 1.11
N ASP A 66 -0.45 13.70 0.24
CA ASP A 66 -0.82 15.12 0.32
C ASP A 66 -2.23 15.35 -0.25
N SER A 67 -2.51 14.74 -1.40
CA SER A 67 -3.80 14.87 -2.07
C SER A 67 -4.15 13.62 -2.88
N ASN A 68 -5.46 13.37 -3.02
CA ASN A 68 -6.01 12.38 -3.94
C ASN A 68 -6.78 13.15 -5.01
N ASN A 69 -6.26 13.10 -6.24
CA ASN A 69 -6.81 13.82 -7.39
C ASN A 69 -7.96 13.08 -8.08
N GLY A 70 -8.31 11.89 -7.59
CA GLY A 70 -9.28 10.99 -8.21
C GLY A 70 -8.61 9.99 -9.15
N ASP A 71 -9.37 8.96 -9.55
CA ASP A 71 -8.97 7.98 -10.57
C ASP A 71 -7.62 7.28 -10.32
N GLY A 72 -7.25 7.08 -9.05
CA GLY A 72 -5.99 6.41 -8.69
C GLY A 72 -4.75 7.31 -8.77
N SER A 73 -4.92 8.64 -8.86
CA SER A 73 -3.82 9.62 -8.87
C SER A 73 -3.63 10.26 -7.48
N PHE A 74 -2.40 10.21 -6.97
CA PHE A 74 -2.03 10.72 -5.66
C PHE A 74 -0.82 11.65 -5.76
N GLU A 75 -0.91 12.82 -5.14
CA GLU A 75 0.28 13.64 -4.87
C GLU A 75 0.83 13.23 -3.52
N THR A 76 2.14 13.04 -3.47
CA THR A 76 2.80 12.43 -2.34
C THR A 76 4.14 13.07 -2.02
N TYR A 77 4.54 12.96 -0.75
CA TYR A 77 5.81 13.43 -0.25
C TYR A 77 6.62 12.28 0.35
N ASN A 78 7.82 12.01 -0.20
CA ASN A 78 8.74 11.03 0.35
C ASN A 78 9.58 11.68 1.47
N TRP A 79 9.39 11.24 2.71
CA TRP A 79 10.11 11.80 3.87
C TRP A 79 11.60 11.45 3.90
N GLN A 80 12.00 10.32 3.29
CA GLN A 80 13.38 9.86 3.25
C GLN A 80 14.21 10.72 2.29
N THR A 81 13.66 11.08 1.14
CA THR A 81 14.37 11.85 0.11
C THR A 81 14.05 13.34 0.15
N GLY A 82 12.91 13.71 0.74
CA GLY A 82 12.39 15.07 0.74
C GLY A 82 11.81 15.52 -0.59
N GLU A 83 11.38 14.58 -1.42
CA GLU A 83 10.92 14.82 -2.80
C GLU A 83 9.41 14.65 -2.93
N ASN A 84 8.81 15.44 -3.82
CA ASN A 84 7.39 15.34 -4.15
C ASN A 84 7.20 14.53 -5.42
N SER A 85 6.15 13.71 -5.45
CA SER A 85 5.84 12.88 -6.61
C SER A 85 4.33 12.76 -6.83
N THR A 86 3.94 12.53 -8.08
CA THR A 86 2.59 12.05 -8.42
C THR A 86 2.66 10.55 -8.68
N ILE A 87 1.83 9.75 -8.02
CA ILE A 87 1.69 8.32 -8.25
C ILE A 87 0.34 8.08 -8.93
N GLU A 88 0.35 7.41 -10.08
CA GLU A 88 -0.83 6.98 -10.82
C GLU A 88 -0.92 5.45 -10.78
N LEU A 89 -2.02 4.92 -10.23
CA LEU A 89 -2.29 3.48 -10.16
C LEU A 89 -2.91 2.96 -11.46
N ASP A 90 -2.57 1.71 -11.82
CA ASP A 90 -3.07 1.00 -13.01
C ASP A 90 -4.34 0.16 -12.76
#